data_AF-A0A7V6VS35-F1
#
_entry.id   AF-A0A7V6VS35-F1
#
_cell.length_a   1.000
_cell.length_b   1.000
_cell.length_c   1.000
_cell.angle_alpha   90.00
_cell.angle_beta   90.00
_cell.angle_gamma   90.00
#
_symmetry.space_group_name_H-M   'P 1'
#
loop_
_entity.id
_entity.type
_entity.pdbx_description
1 polymer ?
#
loop_
_entity_poly.entity_id
_entity_poly.type
_entity_poly.pdbx_seq_one_letter_code
_entity_poly.pdbx_strand_id
1 'polypeptide(L)'
;MILSVFIVALVLIFITVKSIISKIESNLKGLLNVEIKEINLTQIEDGKYIGRYEVFPVAVEVEVAILDHKISKIKIIEHENGQGGSAEVIIDKVIEKQSLEVDVIAGATYSSKVILKAIEDALDR
;
A
#
# COMPACT_ATOMS: atom_id res chain seq x y z
N MET A 1 19.59 18.90 -40.66
CA MET A 1 18.14 19.13 -40.45
C MET A 1 17.44 17.90 -39.87
N ILE A 2 17.57 16.71 -40.47
CA ILE A 2 16.89 15.49 -39.95
C ILE A 2 17.44 15.07 -38.58
N LEU A 3 18.77 15.01 -38.41
CA LEU A 3 19.41 14.63 -37.13
C LEU A 3 19.03 15.56 -35.96
N SER A 4 18.97 16.88 -36.20
CA SER A 4 18.59 17.86 -35.18
C SER A 4 17.12 17.72 -34.73
N VAL A 5 16.21 17.32 -35.64
CA VAL A 5 14.80 17.07 -35.29
C VAL A 5 14.67 15.83 -34.39
N PHE A 6 15.42 14.77 -34.69
CA PHE A 6 15.46 13.57 -33.83
C PHE A 6 16.00 13.87 -32.43
N ILE A 7 17.05 14.69 -32.31
CA ILE A 7 17.61 15.07 -31.01
C ILE A 7 16.58 15.86 -30.19
N VAL A 8 15.89 16.83 -30.80
CA VAL A 8 14.84 17.60 -30.10
C VAL A 8 13.71 16.68 -29.64
N ALA A 9 13.27 15.74 -30.48
CA ALA A 9 12.25 14.76 -30.10
C ALA A 9 12.69 13.89 -28.93
N LEU A 10 13.93 13.40 -28.92
CA LEU A 10 14.48 12.60 -27.81
C LEU A 10 14.57 13.40 -26.50
N VAL A 11 14.98 14.67 -26.57
CA VAL A 11 15.04 15.55 -25.39
C VAL A 11 13.64 15.79 -24.82
N LEU A 12 12.63 16.02 -25.67
CA LEU A 12 11.24 16.17 -25.24
C LEU A 12 10.72 14.90 -24.57
N ILE A 13 10.98 13.73 -25.16
CA ILE A 13 10.61 12.43 -24.56
C ILE A 13 11.27 12.29 -23.18
N PHE A 14 12.57 12.55 -23.07
CA PHE A 14 13.28 12.46 -21.80
C PHE A 14 12.69 13.37 -20.71
N ILE A 15 12.33 14.61 -21.06
CA ILE A 15 11.68 15.55 -20.13
C ILE A 15 10.33 15.00 -19.67
N THR A 16 9.50 14.48 -20.58
CA THR A 16 8.19 13.92 -20.23
C THR A 16 8.32 12.70 -19.31
N VAL A 17 9.25 11.78 -19.60
CA VAL A 17 9.51 10.60 -18.77
C VAL A 17 9.98 11.01 -17.37
N LYS A 18 10.92 11.97 -17.28
CA LYS A 18 11.40 12.47 -15.99
C LYS A 18 10.29 13.10 -15.16
N SER A 19 9.36 13.83 -15.80
CA SER A 19 8.20 14.41 -15.12
C SER A 19 7.27 13.33 -14.54
N ILE A 20 7.03 12.25 -15.28
CA ILE A 20 6.24 11.10 -14.81
C ILE A 20 6.92 10.43 -13.61
N ILE A 21 8.21 10.12 -13.71
CA ILE A 21 8.99 9.49 -12.62
C ILE A 21 8.94 10.36 -11.35
N SER A 22 9.17 11.67 -11.50
CA SER A 22 9.11 12.60 -10.38
C SER A 22 7.75 12.63 -9.70
N LYS A 23 6.65 12.50 -10.46
CA LYS A 23 5.29 12.44 -9.91
C LYS A 23 5.07 11.14 -9.12
N ILE A 24 5.55 10.01 -9.64
CA ILE A 24 5.48 8.71 -8.97
C ILE A 24 6.25 8.74 -7.65
N GLU A 25 7.49 9.24 -7.65
CA GLU A 25 8.30 9.38 -6.44
C GLU A 25 7.61 10.28 -5.40
N SER A 26 7.00 11.37 -5.86
CA SER A 26 6.25 12.27 -4.98
C SER A 26 5.03 11.58 -4.34
N ASN A 27 4.27 10.82 -5.13
CA ASN A 27 3.11 10.08 -4.63
C ASN A 27 3.53 9.01 -3.61
N LEU A 28 4.60 8.26 -3.89
CA LEU A 28 5.15 7.26 -2.95
C LEU A 28 5.64 7.91 -1.65
N LYS A 29 6.33 9.06 -1.73
CA LYS A 29 6.73 9.81 -0.53
C LYS A 29 5.51 10.26 0.30
N GLY A 30 4.37 10.48 -0.35
CA GLY A 30 3.10 10.74 0.32
C GLY A 30 2.73 9.65 1.33
N LEU A 31 3.05 8.38 1.04
CA LEU A 31 2.83 7.26 1.98
C LEU A 31 3.54 7.46 3.31
N LEU A 32 4.72 8.11 3.35
CA LEU A 32 5.46 8.33 4.61
C LEU A 32 4.65 9.16 5.62
N ASN A 33 3.74 10.00 5.12
CA ASN A 33 2.90 10.86 5.94
C ASN A 33 1.44 10.38 6.03
N VAL A 34 1.10 9.28 5.35
CA VAL A 34 -0.22 8.66 5.52
C VAL A 34 -0.34 8.14 6.94
N GLU A 35 -1.40 8.58 7.59
CA GLU A 35 -1.85 8.13 8.90
C GLU A 35 -2.66 6.83 8.73
N ILE A 36 -2.37 5.87 9.59
CA ILE A 36 -3.17 4.66 9.75
C ILE A 36 -4.13 4.93 10.89
N LYS A 37 -5.42 4.90 10.62
CA LYS A 37 -6.44 5.17 11.65
C LYS A 37 -6.53 3.99 12.61
N GLU A 38 -6.77 4.30 13.88
CA GLU A 38 -7.17 3.30 14.85
C GLU A 38 -8.56 2.76 14.49
N ILE A 39 -8.73 1.44 14.59
CA ILE A 39 -9.98 0.74 14.28
C ILE A 39 -10.54 0.16 15.58
N ASN A 40 -11.80 0.46 15.87
CA ASN A 40 -12.51 -0.12 16.99
C ASN A 40 -13.15 -1.47 16.60
N LEU A 41 -12.42 -2.57 16.77
CA LEU A 41 -12.88 -3.92 16.41
C LEU A 41 -14.19 -4.34 17.11
N THR A 42 -14.51 -3.75 18.29
CA THR A 42 -15.75 -4.06 19.02
C THR A 42 -17.03 -3.64 18.31
N GLN A 43 -16.92 -2.77 17.30
CA GLN A 43 -18.05 -2.31 16.49
C GLN A 43 -18.16 -3.08 15.17
N ILE A 44 -17.24 -3.99 14.89
CA ILE A 44 -17.20 -4.74 13.64
C ILE A 44 -17.80 -6.11 13.87
N GLU A 45 -18.87 -6.41 13.14
CA GLU A 45 -19.55 -7.69 13.15
C GLU A 45 -18.65 -8.81 12.59
N ASP A 46 -18.94 -10.04 12.98
CA ASP A 46 -18.27 -11.21 12.44
C ASP A 46 -18.51 -11.35 10.94
N GLY A 47 -17.46 -11.69 10.19
CA GLY A 47 -17.55 -11.74 8.74
C GLY A 47 -16.22 -11.70 8.03
N LYS A 48 -16.28 -11.48 6.72
CA LYS A 48 -15.12 -11.33 5.85
C LYS A 48 -15.25 -10.03 5.08
N TYR A 49 -14.20 -9.23 5.12
CA TYR A 49 -14.18 -7.90 4.54
C TYR A 49 -13.02 -7.77 3.58
N ILE A 50 -13.30 -7.26 2.38
CA ILE A 50 -12.27 -6.94 1.39
C ILE A 50 -11.89 -5.47 1.56
N GLY A 51 -10.59 -5.21 1.52
CA GLY A 51 -10.06 -3.85 1.46
C GLY A 51 -8.89 -3.77 0.50
N ARG A 52 -8.73 -2.61 -0.13
CA ARG A 52 -7.70 -2.36 -1.13
C ARG A 52 -7.10 -0.99 -0.95
N TYR A 53 -5.79 -0.90 -1.12
CA TYR A 53 -5.09 0.38 -1.16
C TYR A 53 -3.99 0.37 -2.22
N GLU A 54 -3.83 1.48 -2.92
CA GLU A 54 -2.93 1.57 -4.07
C GLU A 54 -2.28 2.96 -4.18
N VAL A 55 -0.96 2.94 -4.33
CA VAL A 55 -0.15 4.08 -4.77
C VAL A 55 0.92 3.54 -5.70
N PHE A 56 0.76 3.77 -7.00
CA PHE A 56 1.64 3.22 -8.04
C PHE A 56 3.14 3.39 -7.72
N PRO A 57 3.97 2.34 -7.86
CA PRO A 57 3.66 0.99 -8.36
C PRO A 57 3.36 -0.02 -7.24
N VAL A 58 2.80 0.42 -6.11
CA VAL A 58 2.51 -0.44 -4.96
C VAL A 58 1.01 -0.54 -4.76
N ALA A 59 0.46 -1.76 -4.74
CA ALA A 59 -0.95 -2.03 -4.57
C ALA A 59 -1.15 -3.28 -3.71
N VAL A 60 -2.15 -3.28 -2.84
CA VAL A 60 -2.50 -4.46 -2.04
C VAL A 60 -4.01 -4.60 -1.95
N GLU A 61 -4.49 -5.83 -2.10
CA GLU A 61 -5.85 -6.24 -1.77
C GLU A 61 -5.81 -7.37 -0.73
N VAL A 62 -6.61 -7.23 0.33
CA VAL A 62 -6.71 -8.20 1.43
C VAL A 62 -8.16 -8.63 1.69
N GLU A 63 -8.32 -9.86 2.18
CA GLU A 63 -9.52 -10.33 2.88
C GLU A 63 -9.21 -10.42 4.38
N VAL A 64 -9.93 -9.65 5.19
CA VAL A 64 -9.85 -9.67 6.66
C VAL A 64 -11.06 -10.41 7.23
N ALA A 65 -10.83 -11.44 8.04
CA ALA A 65 -11.88 -12.20 8.70
C ALA A 65 -11.99 -11.80 10.18
N ILE A 66 -13.19 -11.40 10.59
CA ILE A 66 -13.54 -11.08 11.98
C ILE A 66 -14.36 -12.22 12.58
N LEU A 67 -13.98 -12.63 13.79
CA LEU A 67 -14.70 -13.60 14.62
C LEU A 67 -14.64 -13.13 16.08
N ASP A 68 -15.78 -13.09 16.77
CA ASP A 68 -15.92 -12.58 18.13
C ASP A 68 -15.26 -11.19 18.31
N HIS A 69 -15.50 -10.27 17.38
CA HIS A 69 -14.90 -8.93 17.35
C HIS A 69 -13.36 -8.91 17.34
N LYS A 70 -12.73 -9.97 16.80
CA LYS A 70 -11.28 -10.10 16.66
C LYS A 70 -10.88 -10.44 15.24
N ILE A 71 -9.73 -9.94 14.81
CA ILE A 71 -9.07 -10.33 13.57
C ILE A 71 -8.61 -11.78 13.71
N SER A 72 -9.35 -12.70 13.09
CA SER A 72 -9.04 -14.13 13.10
C SER A 72 -8.07 -14.53 12.00
N LYS A 73 -8.12 -13.83 10.86
CA LYS A 73 -7.27 -14.08 9.70
C LYS A 73 -7.19 -12.85 8.81
N ILE A 74 -6.05 -12.65 8.18
CA ILE A 74 -5.89 -11.75 7.05
C ILE A 74 -5.26 -12.56 5.93
N LYS A 75 -5.82 -12.47 4.73
CA LYS A 75 -5.32 -13.12 3.52
C LYS A 75 -5.00 -12.04 2.49
N ILE A 76 -3.79 -12.08 1.94
CA ILE A 76 -3.44 -11.29 0.76
C ILE A 76 -4.09 -11.95 -0.46
N ILE A 77 -4.88 -11.17 -1.19
CA ILE A 77 -5.44 -11.56 -2.48
C ILE A 77 -4.48 -11.15 -3.59
N GLU A 78 -3.97 -9.93 -3.52
CA GLU A 78 -3.04 -9.34 -4.48
C GLU A 78 -2.04 -8.44 -3.76
N HIS A 79 -0.78 -8.44 -4.23
CA HIS A 79 0.26 -7.55 -3.73
C HIS A 79 1.26 -7.23 -4.84
N GLU A 80 1.19 -5.99 -5.33
CA GLU A 80 2.23 -5.37 -6.14
C GLU A 80 3.16 -4.58 -5.21
N ASN A 81 4.42 -5.00 -5.11
CA ASN A 81 5.41 -4.40 -4.22
C ASN A 81 6.35 -3.40 -4.96
N GLY A 82 6.14 -3.19 -6.26
CA GLY A 82 7.02 -2.36 -7.08
C GLY A 82 8.47 -2.85 -7.06
N GLN A 83 9.40 -1.95 -6.72
CA GLN A 83 10.83 -2.27 -6.57
C GLN A 83 11.23 -2.60 -5.11
N GLY A 84 10.28 -2.59 -4.17
CA GLY A 84 10.53 -2.76 -2.73
C GLY A 84 10.44 -4.22 -2.25
N GLY A 85 10.76 -4.44 -0.98
CA GLY A 85 10.56 -5.75 -0.34
C GLY A 85 9.07 -6.09 -0.13
N SER A 86 8.80 -7.39 0.01
CA SER A 86 7.51 -7.87 0.55
C SER A 86 7.43 -7.54 2.04
N ALA A 87 6.33 -6.91 2.46
CA ALA A 87 6.06 -6.58 3.86
C ALA A 87 4.98 -7.49 4.49
N GLU A 88 4.70 -8.63 3.88
CA GLU A 88 3.54 -9.48 4.22
C GLU A 88 3.57 -9.99 5.65
N VAL A 89 4.77 -10.17 6.21
CA VAL A 89 4.99 -10.54 7.63
C VAL A 89 4.38 -9.54 8.62
N ILE A 90 4.02 -8.33 8.19
CA ILE A 90 3.31 -7.36 9.04
C ILE A 90 1.91 -7.84 9.43
N ILE A 91 1.30 -8.71 8.62
CA ILE A 91 -0.01 -9.31 8.89
C ILE A 91 0.00 -10.08 10.21
N ASP A 92 1.04 -10.88 10.45
CA ASP A 92 1.14 -11.67 11.67
C ASP A 92 1.19 -10.76 12.90
N LYS A 93 1.89 -9.62 12.81
CA LYS A 93 1.94 -8.62 13.88
C LYS A 93 0.57 -7.97 14.12
N VAL A 94 -0.20 -7.68 13.07
CA VAL A 94 -1.56 -7.11 13.19
C VAL A 94 -2.49 -8.11 13.87
N ILE A 95 -2.43 -9.38 13.49
CA ILE A 95 -3.22 -10.45 14.09
C ILE A 95 -2.81 -10.64 15.56
N GLU A 96 -1.51 -10.66 15.87
CA GLU A 96 -1.03 -10.82 17.24
C GLU A 96 -1.45 -9.65 18.14
N LYS A 97 -1.28 -8.40 17.65
CA LYS A 97 -1.63 -7.20 18.43
C LYS A 97 -3.12 -6.88 18.43
N GLN A 98 -3.90 -7.42 17.50
CA GLN A 98 -5.29 -7.00 17.25
C GLN A 98 -5.42 -5.49 17.02
N SER A 99 -4.43 -4.90 16.34
CA SER A 99 -4.33 -3.47 16.09
C SER A 99 -3.50 -3.20 14.84
N LEU A 100 -3.80 -2.09 14.16
CA LEU A 100 -3.02 -1.60 13.03
C LEU A 100 -1.77 -0.80 13.47
N GLU A 101 -1.63 -0.52 14.77
CA GLU A 101 -0.48 0.16 15.36
C GLU A 101 0.72 -0.79 15.55
N VAL A 102 1.32 -1.16 14.42
CA VAL A 102 2.50 -2.03 14.34
C VAL A 102 3.65 -1.33 13.63
N ASP A 103 4.87 -1.68 14.04
CA ASP A 103 6.07 -1.17 13.39
C ASP A 103 6.20 -1.72 11.97
N VAL A 104 6.38 -0.79 11.01
CA VAL A 104 6.65 -1.10 9.61
C VAL A 104 7.92 -1.92 9.44
N ILE A 105 7.99 -2.71 8.37
CA ILE A 105 9.14 -3.55 8.06
C ILE A 105 10.24 -2.71 7.43
N ALA A 106 11.44 -2.76 8.02
CA ALA A 106 12.61 -2.07 7.48
C ALA A 106 12.91 -2.55 6.05
N GLY A 107 13.15 -1.61 5.13
CA GLY A 107 13.35 -1.92 3.70
C GLY A 107 12.06 -2.21 2.92
N ALA A 108 10.89 -2.25 3.57
CA ALA A 108 9.59 -2.46 2.94
C ALA A 108 8.53 -1.50 3.50
N THR A 109 8.91 -0.25 3.78
CA THR A 109 8.06 0.76 4.43
C THR A 109 6.81 1.09 3.62
N TYR A 110 6.93 1.30 2.30
CA TYR A 110 5.76 1.61 1.45
C TYR A 110 4.78 0.45 1.41
N SER A 111 5.27 -0.77 1.13
CA SER A 111 4.46 -1.99 1.17
C SER A 111 3.80 -2.19 2.54
N SER A 112 4.52 -1.96 3.64
CA SER A 112 3.97 -2.06 5.00
C SER A 112 2.78 -1.13 5.20
N LYS A 113 2.92 0.14 4.78
CA LYS A 113 1.84 1.12 4.91
C LYS A 113 0.66 0.83 3.99
N VAL A 114 0.90 0.37 2.77
CA VAL A 114 -0.16 -0.01 1.84
C VAL A 114 -0.95 -1.22 2.36
N ILE A 115 -0.28 -2.23 2.93
CA ILE A 115 -0.96 -3.36 3.61
C ILE A 115 -1.81 -2.85 4.77
N LEU A 116 -1.27 -2.02 5.66
CA LEU A 116 -2.02 -1.48 6.80
C LEU A 116 -3.23 -0.65 6.36
N LYS A 117 -3.09 0.16 5.30
CA LYS A 117 -4.22 0.90 4.73
C LYS A 117 -5.26 0.00 4.05
N ALA A 118 -4.85 -1.09 3.41
CA ALA A 118 -5.79 -2.05 2.84
C ALA A 118 -6.58 -2.78 3.94
N ILE A 119 -5.94 -3.09 5.07
CA ILE A 119 -6.63 -3.66 6.24
C ILE A 119 -7.56 -2.60 6.87
N GLU A 120 -7.11 -1.36 7.01
CA GLU A 120 -7.95 -0.24 7.48
C GLU A 120 -9.19 -0.08 6.59
N ASP A 121 -9.03 -0.06 5.27
CA ASP A 121 -10.13 0.03 4.29
C ASP A 121 -11.12 -1.14 4.39
N ALA A 122 -10.62 -2.36 4.66
CA ALA A 122 -11.49 -3.51 4.90
C ALA A 122 -12.36 -3.33 6.15
N LEU A 123 -11.83 -2.65 7.17
CA LEU A 123 -12.42 -2.54 8.50
C LEU A 123 -13.08 -1.18 8.78
N ASP A 124 -13.03 -0.21 7.87
CA ASP A 124 -13.75 1.07 7.95
C ASP A 124 -15.25 0.81 7.71
N ARG A 125 -15.98 0.54 8.80
CA ARG A 125 -17.39 0.10 8.83
C ARG A 125 -18.18 0.83 9.92
#